data_AF-A0A966A6H1-F1
#
_entry.id   AF-A0A966A6H1-F1
#
_cell.length_a   1.000
_cell.length_b   1.000
_cell.length_c   1.000
_cell.angle_alpha   90.00
_cell.angle_beta   90.00
_cell.angle_gamma   90.00
#
_symmetry.space_group_name_H-M   'P 1'
#
loop_
_entity.id
_entity.type
_entity.pdbx_description
1 polymer ?
#
loop_
_entity_poly.entity_id
_entity_poly.type
_entity_poly.pdbx_seq_one_letter_code
_entity_poly.pdbx_strand_id
1 'polypeptide(L)'
;MNISLMQLFAAIAMAGLAVILVFAYRRYLATNSERRMTSMLEAVGLDPALASSADTQTIMSAVRKRCRSCASEDVCERWLRGDVTGKNDFCPNSTVFEMLTKRGAAAS
;
A
#
# COMPACT_ATOMS: atom_id res chain seq x y z
N MET A 1 25.41 -39.45 3.27
CA MET A 1 24.41 -38.79 4.16
C MET A 1 23.06 -39.02 3.51
N ASN A 2 22.30 -40.02 3.96
CA ASN A 2 21.06 -40.44 3.28
C ASN A 2 19.88 -39.68 3.89
N ILE A 3 19.28 -38.78 3.10
CA ILE A 3 18.06 -38.06 3.50
C ILE A 3 16.93 -39.09 3.56
N SER A 4 16.26 -39.20 4.71
CA SER A 4 15.13 -40.12 4.83
C SER A 4 13.91 -39.56 4.09
N LEU A 5 13.04 -40.44 3.59
CA LEU A 5 11.81 -40.05 2.91
C LEU A 5 10.95 -39.08 3.75
N MET A 6 10.96 -39.25 5.08
CA MET A 6 10.27 -38.37 6.03
C MET A 6 10.87 -36.97 6.09
N GLN A 7 12.19 -36.86 6.03
CA GLN A 7 12.88 -35.56 5.97
C GLN A 7 12.55 -34.82 4.67
N LEU A 8 12.46 -35.54 3.55
CA LEU A 8 12.05 -34.96 2.27
C LEU A 8 10.63 -34.41 2.33
N PHE A 9 9.67 -35.19 2.84
CA PHE A 9 8.29 -34.73 3.01
C PHE A 9 8.17 -33.54 3.95
N ALA A 10 8.86 -33.57 5.09
CA ALA A 10 8.87 -32.46 6.02
C ALA A 10 9.43 -31.18 5.38
N ALA A 11 10.52 -31.28 4.62
CA ALA A 11 11.10 -30.14 3.92
C ALA A 11 10.14 -29.55 2.87
N ILE A 12 9.48 -30.39 2.07
CA ILE A 12 8.48 -29.94 1.08
C ILE A 12 7.29 -29.27 1.78
N ALA A 13 6.79 -29.84 2.88
CA ALA A 13 5.69 -29.27 3.64
C ALA A 13 6.05 -27.90 4.23
N MET A 14 7.23 -27.76 4.83
CA MET A 14 7.72 -26.48 5.36
C MET A 14 7.91 -25.44 4.27
N ALA A 15 8.48 -25.82 3.12
CA ALA A 15 8.63 -24.93 1.97
C ALA A 15 7.26 -24.47 1.43
N GLY A 16 6.31 -25.41 1.30
CA GLY A 16 4.95 -25.10 0.89
C GLY A 16 4.24 -24.13 1.84
N LEU A 17 4.34 -24.39 3.15
CA LEU A 17 3.78 -23.51 4.18
C LEU A 17 4.42 -22.11 4.12
N ALA A 18 5.74 -22.02 3.98
CA ALA A 18 6.44 -20.75 3.87
C ALA A 18 5.97 -19.94 2.64
N VAL A 19 5.82 -20.60 1.49
CA VAL A 19 5.27 -19.96 0.28
C VAL A 19 3.85 -19.44 0.51
N ILE A 20 2.98 -20.26 1.11
CA ILE A 20 1.60 -19.86 1.43
C ILE A 20 1.59 -18.62 2.32
N LEU A 21 2.39 -18.62 3.39
CA LEU A 21 2.50 -17.49 4.32
C LEU A 21 3.01 -16.22 3.62
N VAL A 22 4.04 -16.33 2.77
CA VAL A 22 4.54 -15.19 1.99
C VAL A 22 3.47 -14.64 1.05
N PHE A 23 2.74 -15.50 0.35
CA PHE A 23 1.65 -15.06 -0.53
C PHE A 23 0.50 -14.40 0.25
N ALA A 24 0.11 -14.98 1.39
CA ALA A 24 -0.92 -14.43 2.26
C ALA A 24 -0.51 -13.06 2.79
N TYR A 25 0.72 -12.94 3.30
CA TYR A 25 1.26 -11.68 3.80
C TYR A 25 1.35 -10.60 2.71
N ARG A 26 1.82 -10.96 1.51
CA ARG A 26 1.86 -10.04 0.37
C ARG A 26 0.47 -9.57 -0.06
N ARG A 27 -0.53 -10.45 -0.03
CA ARG A 27 -1.93 -10.06 -0.32
C ARG A 27 -2.47 -9.11 0.75
N TYR A 28 -2.25 -9.42 2.02
CA TYR A 28 -2.66 -8.57 3.14
C TYR A 28 -2.07 -7.15 3.03
N LEU A 29 -0.77 -7.04 2.74
CA LEU A 29 -0.13 -5.74 2.51
C LEU A 29 -0.73 -5.01 1.29
N ALA A 30 -1.04 -5.73 0.22
CA ALA A 30 -1.60 -5.13 -0.99
C ALA A 30 -3.00 -4.54 -0.77
N THR A 31 -3.86 -5.23 -0.01
CA THR A 31 -5.22 -4.75 0.31
C THR A 31 -5.18 -3.58 1.29
N ASN A 32 -4.36 -3.66 2.35
CA ASN A 32 -4.25 -2.56 3.32
C ASN A 32 -3.64 -1.30 2.70
N SER A 33 -2.66 -1.46 1.81
CA SER A 33 -2.06 -0.32 1.11
C SER A 33 -3.05 0.39 0.18
N GLU A 34 -3.98 -0.35 -0.42
CA GLU A 34 -5.02 0.19 -1.29
C GLU A 34 -6.00 1.03 -0.50
N ARG A 35 -6.58 0.43 0.55
CA ARG A 35 -7.53 1.10 1.44
C ARG A 35 -6.95 2.40 2.00
N ARG A 36 -5.71 2.35 2.50
CA ARG A 36 -5.05 3.55 3.04
C ARG A 36 -4.80 4.60 1.96
N MET A 37 -4.39 4.18 0.77
CA MET A 37 -4.15 5.10 -0.34
C MET A 37 -5.45 5.78 -0.79
N THR A 38 -6.56 5.04 -0.92
CA THR A 38 -7.85 5.62 -1.30
C THR A 38 -8.36 6.58 -0.23
N SER A 39 -8.30 6.21 1.06
CA SER A 39 -8.65 7.13 2.15
C SER A 39 -7.75 8.37 2.18
N MET A 40 -6.47 8.24 1.80
CA MET A 40 -5.57 9.38 1.69
C MET A 40 -5.99 10.34 0.57
N LEU A 41 -6.42 9.82 -0.59
CA LEU A 41 -6.96 10.64 -1.68
C LEU A 41 -8.18 11.44 -1.21
N GLU A 42 -9.14 10.77 -0.57
CA GLU A 42 -10.34 11.43 -0.02
C GLU A 42 -9.96 12.52 0.98
N ALA A 43 -9.06 12.20 1.91
CA ALA A 43 -8.66 13.12 2.97
C ALA A 43 -7.96 14.40 2.45
N VAL A 44 -7.33 14.34 1.28
CA VAL A 44 -6.73 15.51 0.63
C VAL A 44 -7.64 16.15 -0.42
N GLY A 45 -8.90 15.72 -0.54
CA GLY A 45 -9.89 16.26 -1.47
C GLY A 45 -9.76 15.77 -2.92
N LEU A 46 -9.06 14.65 -3.14
CA LEU A 46 -8.95 14.00 -4.43
C LEU A 46 -9.99 12.88 -4.58
N ASP A 47 -10.47 12.67 -5.81
CA ASP A 47 -11.37 11.57 -6.13
C ASP A 47 -10.65 10.20 -6.00
N PRO A 48 -11.17 9.26 -5.20
CA PRO A 48 -10.67 7.88 -5.12
C PRO A 48 -10.56 7.18 -6.47
N ALA A 49 -11.41 7.52 -7.44
CA ALA A 49 -11.38 6.93 -8.78
C ALA A 49 -10.05 7.16 -9.50
N LEU A 50 -9.28 8.19 -9.09
CA LEU A 50 -7.92 8.41 -9.57
C LEU A 50 -7.00 7.22 -9.27
N ALA A 51 -7.26 6.43 -8.23
CA ALA A 51 -6.48 5.22 -7.94
C ALA A 51 -6.52 4.18 -9.08
N SER A 52 -7.62 4.17 -9.84
CA SER A 52 -7.90 3.22 -10.92
C SER A 52 -7.95 3.84 -12.32
N SER A 53 -7.79 5.15 -12.45
CA SER A 53 -7.87 5.83 -13.75
C SER A 53 -6.70 5.43 -14.66
N ALA A 54 -6.96 5.30 -15.96
CA ALA A 54 -5.93 4.97 -16.95
C ALA A 54 -4.84 6.06 -17.00
N ASP A 55 -5.24 7.33 -16.90
CA ASP A 55 -4.34 8.49 -17.02
C ASP A 55 -3.35 8.59 -15.86
N THR A 56 -3.75 8.13 -14.67
CA THR A 56 -2.92 8.16 -13.45
C THR A 56 -2.35 6.80 -13.07
N GLN A 57 -2.63 5.73 -13.83
CA GLN A 57 -2.29 4.35 -13.48
C GLN A 57 -0.81 4.18 -13.12
N THR A 58 0.10 4.73 -13.93
CA THR A 58 1.55 4.65 -13.71
C THR A 58 1.95 5.36 -12.41
N ILE A 59 1.38 6.54 -12.15
CA ILE A 59 1.67 7.35 -10.95
C ILE A 59 1.12 6.62 -9.71
N MET A 60 -0.12 6.15 -9.77
CA MET A 60 -0.78 5.44 -8.66
C MET A 60 -0.13 4.10 -8.35
N SER A 61 0.39 3.40 -9.36
CA SER A 61 1.19 2.18 -9.16
C SER A 61 2.45 2.47 -8.34
N ALA A 62 3.14 3.58 -8.63
CA ALA A 62 4.30 4.02 -7.86
C ALA A 62 3.94 4.45 -6.44
N VAL A 63 2.86 5.21 -6.26
CA VAL A 63 2.32 5.61 -4.95
C VAL A 63 2.01 4.37 -4.11
N ARG A 64 1.26 3.40 -4.67
CA ARG A 64 0.88 2.15 -4.00
C ARG A 64 2.09 1.32 -3.62
N LYS A 65 3.12 1.27 -4.47
CA LYS A 65 4.38 0.58 -4.15
C LYS A 65 5.04 1.18 -2.90
N ARG A 66 5.08 2.52 -2.78
CA ARG A 66 5.62 3.20 -1.60
C ARG A 66 4.75 2.99 -0.37
N CYS A 67 3.41 3.01 -0.50
CA CYS A 67 2.49 2.74 0.60
C CYS A 67 2.69 1.34 1.19
N ARG A 68 2.91 0.31 0.35
CA ARG A 68 3.13 -1.09 0.81
C ARG A 68 4.35 -1.28 1.69
N SER A 69 5.36 -0.42 1.59
CA SER A 69 6.61 -0.51 2.35
C SER A 69 6.80 0.71 3.26
N CYS A 70 5.75 1.47 3.54
CA CYS A 70 5.84 2.69 4.33
C CYS A 70 5.97 2.36 5.82
N ALA A 71 7.05 2.81 6.45
CA ALA A 71 7.27 2.64 7.89
C ALA A 71 6.33 3.52 8.75
N SER A 72 5.75 4.57 8.17
CA SER A 72 4.86 5.52 8.87
C SER A 72 3.38 5.11 8.80
N GLU A 73 3.08 3.80 8.67
CA GLU A 73 1.70 3.28 8.55
C GLU A 73 0.83 3.68 9.74
N ASP A 74 1.33 3.50 10.96
CA ASP A 74 0.56 3.82 12.17
C ASP A 74 0.21 5.30 12.28
N VAL A 75 1.14 6.17 11.88
CA VAL A 75 0.92 7.63 11.85
C VAL A 75 -0.14 7.97 10.80
N CYS A 76 -0.05 7.34 9.63
CA CYS A 76 -1.03 7.50 8.55
C CYS A 76 -2.43 7.13 9.00
N GLU A 77 -2.60 5.97 9.64
CA GLU A 77 -3.92 5.52 10.08
C GLU A 77 -4.51 6.42 11.17
N ARG A 78 -3.69 6.86 12.13
CA ARG A 78 -4.12 7.83 13.15
C ARG A 78 -4.55 9.15 12.51
N TRP A 79 -3.77 9.66 11.57
CA TRP A 79 -4.10 10.89 10.85
C TRP A 79 -5.40 10.74 10.04
N LEU A 80 -5.58 9.62 9.33
CA LEU A 80 -6.81 9.32 8.58
C LEU A 80 -8.05 9.17 9.46
N ARG A 81 -7.91 8.74 10.72
CA ARG A 81 -9.00 8.72 11.70
C ARG A 81 -9.30 10.08 12.33
N GLY A 82 -8.44 11.07 12.10
CA GLY A 82 -8.52 12.39 12.76
C GLY A 82 -7.90 12.42 14.16
N ASP A 83 -7.22 11.36 14.60
CA ASP A 83 -6.53 11.29 15.90
C ASP A 83 -5.32 12.25 15.96
N VAL A 84 -4.79 12.64 14.79
CA VAL A 84 -3.65 13.55 14.63
C VAL A 84 -4.03 14.65 13.64
N THR A 85 -3.90 15.91 14.05
CA THR A 85 -4.18 17.07 13.22
C THR A 85 -2.94 17.54 12.46
N GLY A 86 -3.13 18.27 11.35
CA GLY A 86 -2.06 18.91 10.58
C GLY A 86 -1.97 18.40 9.15
N LYS A 87 -0.94 18.86 8.43
CA LYS A 87 -0.66 18.43 7.05
C LYS A 87 -0.13 17.00 7.01
N ASN A 88 -0.21 16.38 5.84
CA ASN A 88 0.28 15.03 5.59
C ASN A 88 1.79 14.94 5.32
N ASP A 89 2.60 15.80 5.96
CA ASP A 89 4.05 15.91 5.67
C ASP A 89 4.84 14.64 6.04
N PHE A 90 4.30 13.82 6.95
CA PHE A 90 4.84 12.49 7.28
C PHE A 90 4.75 11.49 6.11
N CYS A 91 3.88 11.75 5.13
CA CYS A 91 3.59 10.84 4.04
C CYS A 91 4.65 10.98 2.94
N PRO A 92 5.34 9.90 2.54
CA PRO A 92 6.33 9.96 1.45
C PRO A 92 5.70 10.23 0.06
N ASN A 93 4.37 10.21 -0.03
CA ASN A 93 3.62 10.54 -1.25
C ASN A 93 2.95 11.92 -1.19
N SER A 94 3.17 12.72 -0.13
CA SER A 94 2.53 14.04 0.06
C SER A 94 2.69 14.95 -1.16
N THR A 95 3.91 15.06 -1.70
CA THR A 95 4.19 15.87 -2.90
C THR A 95 3.44 15.39 -4.14
N VAL A 96 3.21 14.08 -4.29
CA VAL A 96 2.45 13.53 -5.43
C VAL A 96 0.98 13.91 -5.30
N PHE A 97 0.41 13.79 -4.10
CA PHE A 97 -0.97 14.20 -3.85
C PHE A 97 -1.17 15.70 -4.05
N GLU A 98 -0.22 16.52 -3.59
CA GLU A 98 -0.25 17.97 -3.84
C GLU A 98 -0.22 18.29 -5.34
N MET A 99 0.65 17.61 -6.10
CA MET A 99 0.70 17.79 -7.57
C MET A 99 -0.63 17.42 -8.23
N LEU A 100 -1.26 16.32 -7.82
CA LEU A 100 -2.55 15.88 -8.37
C LEU A 100 -3.66 16.88 -8.05
N THR A 101 -3.66 17.43 -6.84
CA THR A 101 -4.62 18.45 -6.41
C THR A 101 -4.48 19.71 -7.28
N LYS A 102 -3.26 20.17 -7.52
CA LYS A 102 -2.99 21.31 -8.40
C LYS A 102 -3.41 21.07 -9.85
N ARG A 103 -3.25 19.85 -10.37
CA ARG A 103 -3.69 19.48 -11.73
C ARG A 103 -5.21 19.43 -11.85
N GLY A 104 -5.92 18.87 -10.87
CA GLY A 104 -7.38 18.86 -10.85
C GLY A 104 -7.98 20.27 -10.73
N ALA A 105 -7.39 21.12 -9.89
CA ALA A 105 -7.79 22.51 -9.71
C ALA A 105 -7.53 23.41 -10.94
N ALA A 106 -6.64 23.01 -11.85
CA ALA A 106 -6.39 23.73 -13.10
C ALA A 106 -7.27 23.27 -14.27
N ALA A 107 -8.02 22.17 -14.09
CA ALA A 107 -8.94 21.61 -15.08
C ALA A 107 -10.42 21.89 -14.76
N SER A 108 -10.69 22.63 -13.69
CA SER A 108 -12.01 23.12 -13.25
C SER A 108 -12.11 24.63 -13.41
#